data_AF-A0A831PQA3-F1
#
_entry.id   AF-A0A831PQA3-F1
#
_cell.length_a   1.000
_cell.length_b   1.000
_cell.length_c   1.000
_cell.angle_alpha   90.00
_cell.angle_beta   90.00
_cell.angle_gamma   90.00
#
_symmetry.space_group_name_H-M   'P 1'
#
loop_
_entity.id
_entity.type
_entity.pdbx_description
1 polymer ?
#
loop_
_entity_poly.entity_id
_entity_poly.type
_entity_poly.pdbx_seq_one_letter_code
_entity_poly.pdbx_strand_id
1 'polypeptide(L)'
;MNPVELSLFASRMEAVCEEMGAALRRAAFSPNIRDRLDFSCAVFDAAGELCAQAAHIPVHLGSMAYAMRGIVKTVAWGEGDMVVVNDPYLGGTHLPDVTVIAPFFAGGRLLGFVANRAHHANIGGHSPGSMPISSRLEEEGGIIPPTHLLRGGCMESGVLEGILAAAGAADELAGDFAAQVSANRTGLMRLGELVQGTGDGGFVAALAALNGYAERLAQSALKTIPAGRYTFRDLLDDDGLG
;
A
#
# COMPACT_ATOMS: atom_id res chain seq x y z
N MET A 1 23.21 -15.62 5.19
CA MET A 1 23.36 -14.45 4.32
C MET A 1 24.45 -13.55 4.89
N ASN A 2 25.46 -13.22 4.10
CA ASN A 2 26.53 -12.31 4.52
C ASN A 2 26.09 -10.83 4.36
N PRO A 3 26.84 -9.85 4.91
CA PRO A 3 26.43 -8.44 4.85
C PRO A 3 26.31 -7.86 3.43
N VAL A 4 27.14 -8.32 2.49
CA VAL A 4 27.10 -7.87 1.09
C VAL A 4 25.82 -8.38 0.42
N GLU A 5 25.52 -9.67 0.57
CA GLU A 5 24.29 -10.28 0.04
C GLU A 5 23.03 -9.59 0.59
N LEU A 6 22.99 -9.32 1.90
CA LEU A 6 21.85 -8.67 2.52
C LEU A 6 21.67 -7.23 2.02
N SER A 7 22.76 -6.48 1.86
CA SER A 7 22.72 -5.11 1.34
C SER A 7 22.24 -5.08 -0.11
N LEU A 8 22.71 -6.02 -0.95
CA LEU A 8 22.24 -6.15 -2.33
C LEU A 8 20.77 -6.53 -2.40
N PHE A 9 20.31 -7.44 -1.51
CA PHE A 9 18.91 -7.81 -1.42
C PHE A 9 18.04 -6.61 -1.00
N ALA A 10 18.45 -5.85 0.02
CA ALA A 10 17.76 -4.65 0.47
C ALA A 10 17.59 -3.63 -0.68
N SER A 11 18.67 -3.31 -1.40
CA SER A 11 18.60 -2.38 -2.54
C SER A 11 17.71 -2.88 -3.67
N ARG A 12 17.66 -4.19 -3.92
CA ARG A 12 16.76 -4.78 -4.91
C ARG A 12 15.29 -4.68 -4.50
N MET A 13 14.98 -4.89 -3.22
CA MET A 13 13.62 -4.76 -2.69
C MET A 13 13.14 -3.31 -2.71
N GLU A 14 14.03 -2.36 -2.41
CA GLU A 14 13.77 -0.92 -2.56
C GLU A 14 13.52 -0.57 -4.03
N ALA A 15 14.35 -1.08 -4.95
CA ALA A 15 14.17 -0.88 -6.39
C ALA A 15 12.82 -1.42 -6.89
N VAL A 16 12.32 -2.55 -6.36
CA VAL A 16 10.96 -3.03 -6.68
C VAL A 16 9.92 -1.96 -6.35
N CYS A 17 9.99 -1.36 -5.16
CA CYS A 17 9.03 -0.34 -4.74
C CYS A 17 9.14 0.93 -5.59
N GLU A 18 10.35 1.37 -5.91
CA GLU A 18 10.60 2.54 -6.77
C GLU A 18 10.09 2.31 -8.20
N GLU A 19 10.25 1.10 -8.74
CA GLU A 19 9.74 0.76 -10.07
C GLU A 19 8.21 0.68 -10.10
N MET A 20 7.57 0.16 -9.04
CA MET A 20 6.13 0.24 -8.86
C MET A 20 5.66 1.71 -8.85
N GLY A 21 6.32 2.56 -8.06
CA GLY A 21 5.99 3.98 -7.96
C GLY A 21 6.18 4.73 -9.28
N ALA A 22 7.25 4.43 -10.02
CA ALA A 22 7.49 5.00 -11.33
C ALA A 22 6.43 4.55 -12.36
N ALA A 23 5.96 3.30 -12.29
CA ALA A 23 4.87 2.80 -13.12
C ALA A 23 3.54 3.49 -12.76
N LEU A 24 3.23 3.60 -11.47
CA LEU A 24 2.03 4.28 -10.97
C LEU A 24 1.98 5.73 -11.45
N ARG A 25 3.04 6.50 -11.18
CA ARG A 25 3.17 7.90 -11.58
C ARG A 25 2.97 8.11 -13.08
N ARG A 26 3.59 7.27 -13.93
CA ARG A 26 3.54 7.43 -15.40
C ARG A 26 2.18 7.06 -15.99
N ALA A 27 1.47 6.13 -15.36
CA ALA A 27 0.18 5.65 -15.86
C ALA A 27 -1.02 6.42 -15.28
N ALA A 28 -0.82 7.15 -14.17
CA ALA A 28 -1.87 7.90 -13.50
C ALA A 28 -2.42 9.05 -14.34
N PHE A 29 -3.71 9.28 -14.19
CA PHE A 29 -4.48 10.31 -14.86
C PHE A 29 -4.58 11.55 -13.96
N SER A 30 -4.83 11.36 -12.66
CA SER A 30 -4.99 12.48 -11.74
C SER A 30 -3.66 13.18 -11.42
N PRO A 31 -3.69 14.51 -11.22
CA PRO A 31 -2.51 15.26 -10.81
C PRO A 31 -2.05 14.92 -9.39
N ASN A 32 -2.95 14.41 -8.53
CA ASN A 32 -2.58 13.98 -7.17
C ASN A 32 -1.55 12.85 -7.22
N ILE A 33 -1.77 11.85 -8.07
CA ILE A 33 -0.84 10.74 -8.21
C ILE A 33 0.33 11.11 -9.13
N ARG A 34 0.06 11.68 -10.31
CA ARG A 34 1.09 11.93 -11.34
C ARG A 34 2.07 13.04 -10.97
N ASP A 35 1.56 14.14 -10.42
CA ASP A 35 2.30 15.40 -10.27
C ASP A 35 2.64 15.68 -8.79
N ARG A 36 1.71 15.45 -7.87
CA ARG A 36 1.93 15.63 -6.41
C ARG A 36 2.60 14.43 -5.75
N LEU A 37 2.63 13.28 -6.43
CA LEU A 37 3.21 12.02 -5.94
C LEU A 37 2.56 11.53 -4.65
N ASP A 38 1.25 11.73 -4.54
CA ASP A 38 0.46 11.37 -3.37
C ASP A 38 0.09 9.88 -3.40
N PHE A 39 1.13 9.05 -3.31
CA PHE A 39 1.01 7.60 -3.29
C PHE A 39 2.19 6.95 -2.55
N SER A 40 2.08 5.67 -2.23
CA SER A 40 3.17 4.87 -1.67
C SER A 40 3.11 3.44 -2.18
N CYS A 41 4.26 2.84 -2.42
CA CYS A 41 4.40 1.45 -2.86
C CYS A 41 5.21 0.67 -1.84
N ALA A 42 4.80 -0.57 -1.57
CA ALA A 42 5.41 -1.39 -0.54
C ALA A 42 5.35 -2.89 -0.89
N VAL A 43 6.30 -3.62 -0.33
CA VAL A 43 6.37 -5.08 -0.36
C VAL A 43 6.22 -5.62 1.05
N PHE A 44 5.41 -6.66 1.19
CA PHE A 44 5.13 -7.35 2.44
C PHE A 44 5.45 -8.84 2.33
N ASP A 45 5.80 -9.47 3.44
CA ASP A 45 5.90 -10.93 3.49
C ASP A 45 4.52 -11.61 3.52
N ALA A 46 4.51 -12.95 3.52
CA ALA A 46 3.28 -13.73 3.52
C ALA A 46 2.42 -13.56 4.79
N ALA A 47 3.00 -13.05 5.88
CA ALA A 47 2.28 -12.72 7.12
C ALA A 47 1.76 -11.27 7.16
N GLY A 48 2.04 -10.49 6.11
CA GLY A 48 1.66 -9.08 6.00
C GLY A 48 2.60 -8.14 6.75
N GLU A 49 3.82 -8.55 7.10
CA GLU A 49 4.83 -7.66 7.66
C GLU A 49 5.50 -6.85 6.55
N LEU A 50 5.66 -5.54 6.78
CA LEU A 50 6.32 -4.64 5.82
C LEU A 50 7.81 -5.00 5.69
N CYS A 51 8.26 -5.28 4.46
CA CYS A 51 9.64 -5.67 4.17
C CYS A 51 10.42 -4.58 3.42
N ALA A 52 9.76 -3.87 2.52
CA ALA A 52 10.34 -2.76 1.77
C ALA A 52 9.27 -1.76 1.35
N GLN A 53 9.69 -0.55 1.07
CA GLN A 53 8.82 0.55 0.66
C GLN A 53 9.61 1.62 -0.08
N ALA A 54 8.93 2.35 -0.97
CA ALA A 54 9.44 3.58 -1.56
C ALA A 54 9.06 4.76 -0.65
N ALA A 55 10.06 5.57 -0.27
CA ALA A 55 9.93 6.61 0.73
C ALA A 55 9.16 7.83 0.18
N HIS A 56 7.85 7.69 0.00
CA HIS A 56 6.98 8.78 -0.48
C HIS A 56 6.28 9.48 0.70
N ILE A 57 5.41 8.78 1.44
CA ILE A 57 4.55 9.41 2.45
C ILE A 57 4.51 8.60 3.77
N PRO A 58 5.11 9.11 4.87
CA PRO A 58 5.17 8.41 6.16
C PRO A 58 3.84 7.93 6.72
N VAL A 59 2.75 8.70 6.55
CA VAL A 59 1.44 8.34 7.10
C VAL A 59 0.87 7.08 6.46
N HIS A 60 1.06 6.91 5.14
CA HIS A 60 0.63 5.70 4.43
C HIS A 60 1.32 4.45 5.00
N LEU A 61 2.60 4.58 5.33
CA LEU A 61 3.47 3.45 5.65
C LEU A 61 3.17 2.88 7.03
N GLY A 62 2.94 3.77 8.02
CA GLY A 62 2.54 3.35 9.37
C GLY A 62 1.21 2.60 9.38
N SER A 63 0.20 3.16 8.70
CA SER A 63 -1.15 2.55 8.67
C SER A 63 -1.19 1.28 7.83
N MET A 64 -0.57 1.25 6.64
CA MET A 64 -0.52 0.05 5.79
C MET A 64 0.20 -1.11 6.48
N ALA A 65 1.32 -0.84 7.17
CA ALA A 65 2.06 -1.88 7.89
C ALA A 65 1.23 -2.57 8.98
N TYR A 66 0.33 -1.84 9.63
CA TYR A 66 -0.59 -2.39 10.61
C TYR A 66 -1.76 -3.13 9.95
N ALA A 67 -2.39 -2.51 8.93
CA ALA A 67 -3.53 -3.02 8.20
C ALA A 67 -3.28 -4.39 7.57
N MET A 68 -2.12 -4.53 6.91
CA MET A 68 -1.79 -5.71 6.11
C MET A 68 -1.80 -7.00 6.92
N ARG A 69 -1.29 -7.00 8.15
CA ARG A 69 -1.30 -8.20 9.04
C ARG A 69 -2.71 -8.73 9.30
N GLY A 70 -3.72 -7.86 9.29
CA GLY A 70 -5.14 -8.23 9.44
C GLY A 70 -5.73 -8.68 8.11
N ILE A 71 -5.62 -7.84 7.08
CA ILE A 71 -6.24 -8.06 5.77
C ILE A 71 -5.78 -9.37 5.12
N VAL A 72 -4.50 -9.70 5.20
CA VAL A 72 -3.96 -10.92 4.55
C VAL A 72 -4.55 -12.20 5.14
N LYS A 73 -5.11 -12.15 6.37
CA LYS A 73 -5.72 -13.30 7.05
C LYS A 73 -7.21 -13.43 6.79
N THR A 74 -7.88 -12.36 6.38
CA THR A 74 -9.34 -12.33 6.19
C THR A 74 -9.77 -12.61 4.76
N VAL A 75 -8.83 -12.52 3.81
CA VAL A 75 -9.06 -12.76 2.39
C VAL A 75 -8.49 -14.11 1.99
N ALA A 76 -9.23 -14.86 1.17
CA ALA A 76 -8.71 -16.03 0.48
C ALA A 76 -8.00 -15.59 -0.81
N TRP A 77 -6.67 -15.68 -0.83
CA TRP A 77 -5.85 -15.20 -1.94
C TRP A 77 -5.59 -16.27 -2.99
N GLY A 78 -5.91 -15.95 -4.25
CA GLY A 78 -5.47 -16.67 -5.43
C GLY A 78 -4.43 -15.90 -6.23
N GLU A 79 -3.66 -16.62 -7.05
CA GLU A 79 -2.75 -15.99 -8.01
C GLU A 79 -3.54 -15.14 -9.02
N GLY A 80 -3.08 -13.91 -9.26
CA GLY A 80 -3.75 -12.95 -10.12
C GLY A 80 -4.88 -12.15 -9.46
N ASP A 81 -5.21 -12.43 -8.20
CA ASP A 81 -6.16 -11.60 -7.45
C ASP A 81 -5.58 -10.21 -7.16
N MET A 82 -6.44 -9.20 -7.05
CA MET A 82 -6.10 -7.93 -6.41
C MET A 82 -7.26 -7.46 -5.56
N VAL A 83 -6.97 -7.01 -4.35
CA VAL A 83 -7.96 -6.51 -3.39
C VAL A 83 -7.83 -5.01 -3.24
N VAL A 84 -8.96 -4.31 -3.27
CA VAL A 84 -9.07 -2.88 -3.00
C VAL A 84 -9.64 -2.65 -1.59
N VAL A 85 -9.14 -1.62 -0.89
CA VAL A 85 -9.59 -1.22 0.44
C VAL A 85 -9.27 0.25 0.73
N ASN A 86 -10.20 0.97 1.36
CA ASN A 86 -9.95 2.29 1.96
C ASN A 86 -10.59 2.44 3.36
N ASP A 87 -11.27 1.40 3.85
CA ASP A 87 -11.98 1.43 5.13
C ASP A 87 -11.05 1.91 6.27
N PRO A 88 -11.36 3.05 6.93
CA PRO A 88 -10.49 3.65 7.92
C PRO A 88 -10.36 2.78 9.17
N TYR A 89 -11.35 1.95 9.47
CA TYR A 89 -11.29 0.99 10.59
C TYR A 89 -10.39 -0.22 10.30
N LEU A 90 -10.04 -0.42 9.03
CA LEU A 90 -9.13 -1.48 8.56
C LEU A 90 -7.79 -0.91 8.08
N GLY A 91 -7.42 0.28 8.55
CA GLY A 91 -6.12 0.90 8.32
C GLY A 91 -6.05 1.82 7.10
N GLY A 92 -7.19 2.27 6.59
CA GLY A 92 -7.28 3.53 5.83
C GLY A 92 -6.85 4.73 6.68
N THR A 93 -6.27 5.74 6.05
CA THR A 93 -5.85 7.01 6.68
C THR A 93 -6.94 8.06 6.61
N HIS A 94 -7.60 8.11 5.45
CA HIS A 94 -8.88 8.75 5.17
C HIS A 94 -9.44 8.07 3.90
N LEU A 95 -10.71 8.30 3.57
CA LEU A 95 -11.37 7.59 2.45
C LEU A 95 -10.70 7.79 1.07
N PRO A 96 -10.14 8.97 0.73
CA PRO A 96 -9.40 9.16 -0.51
C PRO A 96 -8.19 8.25 -0.72
N ASP A 97 -7.58 7.75 0.36
CA ASP A 97 -6.38 6.92 0.27
C ASP A 97 -6.76 5.46 0.03
N VAL A 98 -6.86 5.09 -1.25
CA VAL A 98 -7.29 3.76 -1.65
C VAL A 98 -6.08 2.86 -1.85
N THR A 99 -6.07 1.72 -1.16
CA THR A 99 -5.01 0.72 -1.24
C THR A 99 -5.43 -0.42 -2.17
N VAL A 100 -4.55 -0.79 -3.11
CA VAL A 100 -4.69 -1.99 -3.94
C VAL A 100 -3.57 -2.96 -3.58
N ILE A 101 -3.94 -4.19 -3.21
CA ILE A 101 -3.06 -5.24 -2.69
C ILE A 101 -3.07 -6.42 -3.66
N ALA A 102 -1.91 -6.95 -4.01
CA ALA A 102 -1.78 -8.13 -4.85
C ALA A 102 -0.90 -9.20 -4.18
N PRO A 103 -1.33 -10.48 -4.15
CA PRO A 103 -0.52 -11.56 -3.64
C PRO A 103 0.58 -11.93 -4.65
N PHE A 104 1.76 -12.21 -4.12
CA PHE A 104 2.89 -12.70 -4.89
C PHE A 104 3.04 -14.21 -4.70
N PHE A 105 2.77 -14.96 -5.76
CA PHE A 105 2.95 -16.41 -5.83
C PHE A 105 4.20 -16.77 -6.64
N ALA A 106 4.91 -17.80 -6.22
CA ALA A 106 5.92 -18.48 -7.02
C ALA A 106 5.87 -19.99 -6.74
N GLY A 107 5.97 -20.82 -7.77
CA GLY A 107 5.88 -22.28 -7.63
C GLY A 107 4.58 -22.77 -6.98
N GLY A 108 3.47 -22.03 -7.14
CA GLY A 108 2.18 -22.32 -6.50
C GLY A 108 2.11 -21.99 -5.00
N ARG A 109 3.14 -21.33 -4.44
CA ARG A 109 3.19 -20.92 -3.03
C ARG A 109 3.09 -19.40 -2.91
N LEU A 110 2.27 -18.93 -1.97
CA LEU A 110 2.23 -17.53 -1.58
C LEU A 110 3.53 -17.17 -0.85
N LEU A 111 4.30 -16.23 -1.40
CA LEU A 111 5.58 -15.78 -0.85
C LEU A 111 5.52 -14.40 -0.20
N GLY A 112 4.53 -13.59 -0.56
CA GLY A 112 4.36 -12.24 -0.02
C GLY A 112 3.28 -11.47 -0.74
N PHE A 113 3.31 -10.15 -0.62
CA PHE A 113 2.37 -9.23 -1.25
C PHE A 113 3.10 -7.98 -1.75
N VAL A 114 2.54 -7.38 -2.80
CA VAL A 114 2.83 -5.99 -3.14
C VAL A 114 1.58 -5.17 -2.91
N ALA A 115 1.73 -3.93 -2.47
CA ALA A 115 0.62 -3.01 -2.38
C ALA A 115 1.04 -1.62 -2.82
N ASN A 116 0.06 -0.87 -3.32
CA ASN A 116 0.17 0.56 -3.43
C ASN A 116 -1.05 1.24 -2.81
N ARG A 117 -0.85 2.41 -2.25
CA ARG A 117 -1.89 3.32 -1.77
C ARG A 117 -1.77 4.60 -2.53
N ALA A 118 -2.86 5.11 -3.07
CA ALA A 118 -2.87 6.34 -3.85
C ALA A 118 -4.05 7.22 -3.44
N HIS A 119 -3.81 8.53 -3.45
CA HIS A 119 -4.79 9.53 -3.05
C HIS A 119 -5.69 9.93 -4.22
N HIS A 120 -6.94 9.49 -4.17
CA HIS A 120 -7.95 9.81 -5.17
C HIS A 120 -8.63 11.13 -4.83
N ALA A 121 -8.68 12.05 -5.80
CA ALA A 121 -9.21 13.41 -5.57
C ALA A 121 -10.69 13.43 -5.18
N ASN A 122 -11.45 12.37 -5.50
CA ASN A 122 -12.85 12.23 -5.18
C ASN A 122 -13.20 10.74 -5.05
N ILE A 123 -13.81 10.36 -3.92
CA ILE A 123 -14.29 9.00 -3.65
C ILE A 123 -15.80 8.98 -3.34
N GLY A 124 -16.53 10.03 -3.74
CA GLY A 124 -17.98 10.16 -3.55
C GLY A 124 -18.39 10.98 -2.33
N GLY A 125 -17.52 11.87 -1.86
CA GLY A 125 -17.83 12.79 -0.76
C GLY A 125 -18.90 13.83 -1.13
N HIS A 126 -19.53 14.42 -0.12
CA HIS A 126 -20.66 15.35 -0.31
C HIS A 126 -20.28 16.65 -1.05
N SER A 127 -19.02 17.06 -1.00
CA SER A 127 -18.48 18.18 -1.76
C SER A 127 -17.33 17.76 -2.68
N PRO A 128 -17.12 18.41 -3.84
CA PRO A 128 -15.99 18.11 -4.70
C PRO A 128 -14.65 18.25 -3.98
N GLY A 129 -13.77 17.26 -4.16
CA GLY A 129 -12.47 17.19 -3.50
C GLY A 129 -12.37 16.00 -2.54
N SER A 130 -11.23 15.90 -1.86
CA SER A 130 -10.88 14.74 -1.03
C SER A 130 -11.14 14.93 0.46
N MET A 131 -11.42 16.15 0.92
CA MET A 131 -11.63 16.46 2.34
C MET A 131 -12.85 17.38 2.50
N PRO A 132 -14.07 16.84 2.40
CA PRO A 132 -15.28 17.62 2.68
C PRO A 132 -15.33 18.01 4.16
N ILE A 133 -15.97 19.15 4.45
CA ILE A 133 -16.41 19.45 5.81
C ILE A 133 -17.53 18.47 6.14
N SER A 134 -17.35 17.63 7.16
CA SER A 134 -18.24 16.50 7.44
C SER A 134 -18.37 16.24 8.93
N SER A 135 -19.56 15.82 9.35
CA SER A 135 -19.88 15.43 10.72
C SER A 135 -20.04 13.92 10.88
N ARG A 136 -20.08 13.19 9.76
CA ARG A 136 -20.24 11.74 9.69
C ARG A 136 -19.41 11.17 8.55
N LEU A 137 -18.93 9.95 8.73
CA LEU A 137 -18.08 9.27 7.75
C LEU A 137 -18.79 9.07 6.39
N GLU A 138 -20.12 8.89 6.38
CA GLU A 138 -20.86 8.72 5.12
C GLU A 138 -20.89 9.99 4.25
N GLU A 139 -20.57 11.15 4.84
CA GLU A 139 -20.46 12.44 4.13
C GLU A 139 -19.08 12.60 3.47
N GLU A 140 -18.08 11.84 3.94
CA GLU A 140 -16.70 11.88 3.45
C GLU A 140 -16.50 11.10 2.14
N GLY A 141 -17.34 10.10 1.88
CA GLY A 141 -17.36 9.35 0.63
C GLY A 141 -17.58 7.85 0.79
N GLY A 142 -17.25 7.11 -0.27
CA GLY A 142 -17.43 5.66 -0.34
C GLY A 142 -16.45 4.90 0.54
N ILE A 143 -16.99 4.03 1.39
CA ILE A 143 -16.21 3.05 2.18
C ILE A 143 -16.13 1.75 1.39
N ILE A 144 -14.90 1.29 1.18
CA ILE A 144 -14.54 0.08 0.44
C ILE A 144 -13.89 -0.88 1.45
N PRO A 145 -14.63 -1.88 1.96
CA PRO A 145 -14.02 -2.97 2.72
C PRO A 145 -13.12 -3.80 1.80
N PRO A 146 -12.26 -4.70 2.32
CA PRO A 146 -11.44 -5.59 1.51
C PRO A 146 -12.28 -6.34 0.48
N THR A 147 -12.19 -5.90 -0.78
CA THR A 147 -13.03 -6.38 -1.89
C THR A 147 -12.14 -6.77 -3.06
N HIS A 148 -12.45 -7.88 -3.72
CA HIS A 148 -11.72 -8.28 -4.93
C HIS A 148 -11.99 -7.26 -6.04
N LEU A 149 -10.96 -6.53 -6.45
CA LEU A 149 -10.94 -5.71 -7.66
C LEU A 149 -10.60 -6.59 -8.88
N LEU A 150 -9.65 -7.50 -8.71
CA LEU A 150 -9.36 -8.58 -9.66
C LEU A 150 -9.51 -9.94 -9.00
N ARG A 151 -10.02 -10.91 -9.76
CA ARG A 151 -10.05 -12.32 -9.40
C ARG A 151 -9.43 -13.15 -10.53
N GLY A 152 -8.36 -13.89 -10.24
CA GLY A 152 -7.64 -14.68 -11.25
C GLY A 152 -7.14 -13.86 -12.45
N GLY A 153 -6.80 -12.58 -12.25
CA GLY A 153 -6.35 -11.67 -13.30
C GLY A 153 -7.48 -10.97 -14.07
N CYS A 154 -8.75 -11.33 -13.84
CA CYS A 154 -9.91 -10.69 -14.45
C CYS A 154 -10.45 -9.58 -13.56
N MET A 155 -10.82 -8.43 -14.15
CA MET A 155 -11.45 -7.32 -13.44
C MET A 155 -12.87 -7.73 -12.98
N GLU A 156 -13.19 -7.46 -11.73
CA GLU A 156 -14.54 -7.55 -11.20
C GLU A 156 -15.31 -6.27 -11.57
N SER A 157 -15.83 -6.20 -12.80
CA SER A 157 -16.40 -4.96 -13.35
C SER A 157 -17.46 -4.31 -12.45
N GLY A 158 -18.32 -5.09 -11.81
CA GLY A 158 -19.35 -4.54 -10.91
C GLY A 158 -18.79 -3.82 -9.68
N VAL A 159 -17.61 -4.23 -9.18
CA VAL A 159 -16.92 -3.55 -8.08
C VAL A 159 -16.38 -2.20 -8.56
N LEU A 160 -15.68 -2.20 -9.69
CA LEU A 160 -15.14 -0.96 -10.27
C LEU A 160 -16.26 0.01 -10.64
N GLU A 161 -17.28 -0.46 -11.37
CA GLU A 161 -18.46 0.34 -11.74
C GLU A 161 -19.17 0.93 -10.52
N GLY A 162 -19.30 0.17 -9.42
CA GLY A 162 -19.86 0.66 -8.17
C GLY A 162 -19.05 1.80 -7.55
N ILE A 163 -17.72 1.67 -7.51
CA ILE A 163 -16.82 2.71 -7.01
C ILE A 163 -16.91 3.97 -7.89
N LEU A 164 -16.86 3.80 -9.21
CA LEU A 164 -16.94 4.91 -10.17
C LEU A 164 -18.29 5.64 -10.07
N ALA A 165 -19.39 4.89 -9.94
CA ALA A 165 -20.73 5.43 -9.80
C ALA A 165 -20.88 6.24 -8.50
N ALA A 166 -20.29 5.77 -7.40
CA ALA A 166 -20.30 6.49 -6.12
C ALA A 166 -19.50 7.81 -6.20
N ALA A 167 -18.38 7.83 -6.92
CA ALA A 167 -17.54 9.01 -7.05
C ALA A 167 -18.05 10.07 -8.04
N GLY A 168 -18.88 9.70 -9.02
CA GLY A 168 -19.42 10.61 -10.03
C GLY A 168 -18.39 11.14 -11.05
N ALA A 169 -17.16 10.62 -11.03
CA ALA A 169 -16.07 10.98 -11.95
C ALA A 169 -15.43 9.71 -12.53
N ALA A 170 -15.92 9.24 -13.68
CA ALA A 170 -15.61 7.89 -14.16
C ALA A 170 -14.22 7.74 -14.80
N ASP A 171 -13.82 8.64 -15.70
CA ASP A 171 -12.66 8.39 -16.58
C ASP A 171 -11.31 8.53 -15.85
N GLU A 172 -11.12 9.60 -15.07
CA GLU A 172 -9.87 9.83 -14.32
C GLU A 172 -9.68 8.75 -13.23
N LEU A 173 -10.73 8.48 -12.45
CA LEU A 173 -10.70 7.48 -11.38
C LEU A 173 -10.46 6.07 -11.93
N ALA A 174 -11.10 5.70 -13.04
CA ALA A 174 -10.85 4.41 -13.70
C ALA A 174 -9.40 4.31 -14.21
N GLY A 175 -8.88 5.41 -14.78
CA GLY A 175 -7.47 5.50 -15.20
C GLY A 175 -6.51 5.31 -14.04
N ASP A 176 -6.78 5.93 -12.88
CA ASP A 176 -5.96 5.79 -11.69
C ASP A 176 -6.01 4.38 -11.11
N PHE A 177 -7.18 3.72 -11.06
CA PHE A 177 -7.26 2.30 -10.67
C PHE A 177 -6.47 1.41 -11.63
N ALA A 178 -6.53 1.67 -12.94
CA ALA A 178 -5.72 0.95 -13.92
C ALA A 178 -4.22 1.18 -13.70
N ALA A 179 -3.82 2.39 -13.28
CA ALA A 179 -2.45 2.71 -12.91
C ALA A 179 -2.01 1.96 -11.63
N GLN A 180 -2.86 1.89 -10.60
CA GLN A 180 -2.60 1.12 -9.37
C GLN A 180 -2.45 -0.39 -9.66
N VAL A 181 -3.31 -0.95 -10.51
CA VAL A 181 -3.21 -2.35 -10.94
C VAL A 181 -1.89 -2.59 -11.71
N SER A 182 -1.52 -1.66 -12.60
CA SER A 182 -0.28 -1.75 -13.39
C SER A 182 0.96 -1.67 -12.51
N ALA A 183 0.96 -0.80 -11.49
CA ALA A 183 2.03 -0.69 -10.53
C ALA A 183 2.24 -2.00 -9.76
N ASN A 184 1.17 -2.62 -9.26
CA ASN A 184 1.26 -3.92 -8.60
C ASN A 184 1.78 -5.01 -9.55
N ARG A 185 1.34 -5.04 -10.82
CA ARG A 185 1.88 -5.97 -11.82
C ARG A 185 3.39 -5.80 -12.02
N THR A 186 3.88 -4.56 -12.08
CA THR A 186 5.33 -4.28 -12.13
C THR A 186 6.04 -4.84 -10.90
N GLY A 187 5.49 -4.64 -9.70
CA GLY A 187 6.04 -5.21 -8.46
C GLY A 187 6.12 -6.72 -8.49
N LEU A 188 5.02 -7.40 -8.86
CA LEU A 188 4.96 -8.85 -8.97
C LEU A 188 5.99 -9.40 -9.97
N MET A 189 6.12 -8.75 -11.14
CA MET A 189 7.11 -9.11 -12.15
C MET A 189 8.55 -9.04 -11.59
N ARG A 190 8.90 -7.92 -10.92
CA ARG A 190 10.23 -7.74 -10.33
C ARG A 190 10.52 -8.71 -9.20
N LEU A 191 9.54 -8.99 -8.34
CA LEU A 191 9.70 -10.03 -7.33
C LEU A 191 9.91 -11.41 -7.97
N GLY A 192 9.21 -11.71 -9.06
CA GLY A 192 9.41 -12.93 -9.85
C GLY A 192 10.85 -13.09 -10.35
N GLU A 193 11.43 -12.02 -10.91
CA GLU A 193 12.84 -11.99 -11.36
C GLU A 193 13.82 -12.23 -10.20
N LEU A 194 13.53 -11.65 -9.02
CA LEU A 194 14.35 -11.85 -7.82
C LEU A 194 14.29 -13.30 -7.33
N VAL A 195 13.10 -13.89 -7.27
CA VAL A 195 12.90 -15.27 -6.84
C VAL A 195 13.55 -16.26 -7.80
N GLN A 196 13.53 -16.02 -9.11
CA GLN A 196 14.24 -16.87 -10.09
C GLN A 196 15.74 -16.98 -9.77
N GLY A 197 16.37 -15.93 -9.26
CA GLY A 197 17.79 -15.91 -8.91
C GLY A 197 18.12 -16.54 -7.55
N THR A 198 17.20 -16.48 -6.57
CA THR A 198 17.46 -16.92 -5.18
C THR A 198 16.73 -18.19 -4.76
N GLY A 199 15.71 -18.60 -5.51
CA GLY A 199 14.72 -19.61 -5.13
C GLY A 199 13.80 -19.15 -4.00
N ASP A 200 12.65 -19.81 -3.86
CA ASP A 200 11.59 -19.44 -2.91
C ASP A 200 12.08 -19.46 -1.45
N GLY A 201 12.87 -20.47 -1.08
CA GLY A 201 13.43 -20.58 0.28
C GLY A 201 14.47 -19.50 0.56
N GLY A 202 15.31 -19.17 -0.43
CA GLY A 202 16.30 -18.11 -0.33
C GLY A 202 15.64 -16.74 -0.18
N PHE A 203 14.58 -16.48 -0.95
CA PHE A 203 13.80 -15.24 -0.87
C PHE A 203 13.17 -15.04 0.51
N VAL A 204 12.46 -16.04 1.02
CA VAL A 204 11.82 -15.96 2.36
C VAL A 204 12.86 -15.78 3.47
N ALA A 205 13.99 -16.48 3.39
CA ALA A 205 15.08 -16.31 4.36
C ALA A 205 15.70 -14.92 4.28
N ALA A 206 15.79 -14.34 3.08
CA ALA A 206 16.30 -12.98 2.86
C ALA A 206 15.37 -11.91 3.45
N LEU A 207 14.05 -12.04 3.27
CA LEU A 207 13.05 -11.16 3.89
C LEU A 207 13.16 -11.18 5.43
N ALA A 208 13.23 -12.37 6.02
CA ALA A 208 13.38 -12.52 7.46
C ALA A 208 14.70 -11.90 7.97
N ALA A 209 15.80 -12.08 7.23
CA ALA A 209 17.09 -11.47 7.56
C ALA A 209 17.06 -9.94 7.46
N LEU A 210 16.35 -9.39 6.47
CA LEU A 210 16.16 -7.95 6.27
C LEU A 210 15.36 -7.34 7.42
N ASN A 211 14.20 -7.91 7.76
CA ASN A 211 13.38 -7.44 8.89
C ASN A 211 14.15 -7.53 10.21
N GLY A 212 14.85 -8.64 10.46
CA GLY A 212 15.67 -8.78 11.66
C GLY A 212 16.83 -7.78 11.71
N TYR A 213 17.38 -7.37 10.57
CA TYR A 213 18.38 -6.30 10.52
C TYR A 213 17.78 -4.93 10.84
N ALA A 214 16.62 -4.61 10.26
CA ALA A 214 15.89 -3.38 10.55
C ALA A 214 15.53 -3.27 12.05
N GLU A 215 15.10 -4.37 12.67
CA GLU A 215 14.83 -4.41 14.12
C GLU A 215 16.08 -4.08 14.95
N ARG A 216 17.24 -4.68 14.63
CA ARG A 216 18.49 -4.39 15.34
C ARG A 216 18.89 -2.92 15.20
N LEU A 217 18.69 -2.31 14.03
CA LEU A 217 18.94 -0.89 13.81
C LEU A 217 18.02 -0.02 14.67
N ALA A 218 16.71 -0.30 14.67
CA ALA A 218 15.74 0.40 15.50
C ALA A 218 16.06 0.27 17.00
N GLN A 219 16.36 -0.93 17.48
CA GLN A 219 16.75 -1.16 18.88
C GLN A 219 18.05 -0.42 19.24
N SER A 220 19.02 -0.36 18.33
CA SER A 220 20.26 0.40 18.55
C SER A 220 19.98 1.89 18.66
N ALA A 221 19.16 2.46 17.76
CA ALA A 221 18.77 3.85 17.80
C ALA A 221 18.01 4.20 19.09
N LEU A 222 17.06 3.36 19.52
CA LEU A 222 16.29 3.55 20.75
C LEU A 222 17.18 3.56 22.00
N LYS A 223 18.24 2.75 22.04
CA LYS A 223 19.23 2.73 23.15
C LYS A 223 20.03 4.02 23.29
N THR A 224 20.09 4.86 22.24
CA THR A 224 20.78 6.16 22.32
C THR A 224 19.95 7.23 23.02
N ILE A 225 18.64 7.01 23.17
CA ILE A 225 17.73 7.91 23.88
C ILE A 225 17.91 7.69 25.39
N PRO A 226 18.29 8.71 26.17
CA PRO A 226 18.45 8.57 27.61
C PRO A 226 17.18 8.08 28.29
N ALA A 227 17.32 7.22 29.31
CA ALA A 227 16.19 6.78 30.09
C ALA A 227 15.55 7.99 30.80
N GLY A 228 14.26 8.22 30.56
CA GLY A 228 13.55 9.36 31.10
C GLY A 228 12.10 9.41 30.62
N ARG A 229 11.36 10.39 31.13
CA ARG A 229 9.99 10.68 30.67
C ARG A 229 10.03 11.98 29.88
N TYR A 230 9.69 11.89 28.61
CA TYR A 230 9.59 13.03 27.70
C TYR A 230 8.13 13.35 27.49
N THR A 231 7.74 14.62 27.61
CA THR A 231 6.35 15.07 27.45
C THR A 231 6.31 16.32 26.59
N PHE A 232 5.36 16.39 25.69
CA PHE A 232 5.06 17.56 24.86
C PHE A 232 3.54 17.78 24.82
N ARG A 233 3.12 19.01 24.54
CA ARG A 233 1.72 19.37 24.31
C ARG A 233 1.69 20.34 23.14
N ASP A 234 0.76 20.09 22.21
CA ASP A 234 0.45 20.98 21.09
C ASP A 234 -1.02 21.38 21.11
N LEU A 235 -1.38 22.36 20.27
CA LEU A 235 -2.76 22.80 20.02
C LEU A 235 -2.97 22.89 18.50
N LEU A 236 -4.14 22.45 18.04
CA LEU A 236 -4.58 22.59 16.65
C LEU A 236 -5.92 23.33 16.66
N ASP A 237 -6.08 24.32 15.79
CA ASP A 237 -7.35 24.98 15.57
C ASP A 237 -8.30 24.03 14.81
N ASP A 238 -9.60 24.09 15.09
CA ASP A 238 -10.63 23.33 14.38
C ASP A 238 -11.17 24.11 13.16
N ASP A 239 -12.05 23.47 12.39
CA ASP A 239 -12.74 24.08 11.25
C ASP A 239 -13.95 24.94 11.65
N GLY A 240 -14.16 25.16 12.96
CA GLY A 240 -15.28 25.87 13.55
C GLY A 240 -16.57 25.03 13.68
N LEU A 241 -16.54 23.74 13.31
CA LEU A 241 -17.72 22.87 13.28
C LEU A 241 -17.65 21.64 14.20
N GLY A 242 -16.56 21.49 14.97
CA GLY A 242 -16.46 20.56 16.10
C GLY A 242 -15.39 19.50 15.91
#